data_AF-A0A4Y2LS17-F1
#
_entry.id   AF-A0A4Y2LS17-F1
#
_cell.length_a   1.000
_cell.length_b   1.000
_cell.length_c   1.000
_cell.angle_alpha   90.00
_cell.angle_beta   90.00
_cell.angle_gamma   90.00
#
_symmetry.space_group_name_H-M   'P 1'
#
loop_
_entity.id
_entity.type
_entity.pdbx_description
1 polymer ?
#
loop_
_entity_poly.entity_id
_entity_poly.type
_entity_poly.pdbx_seq_one_letter_code
_entity_poly.pdbx_strand_id
1 'polypeptide(L)'
;MDKEIKTDFEIFRVAFRPPPFWEHDPEIWFVHIESQFSGAGISEDSTKYHALVSALDSRILSQARDIVLAPPRDNAYTALKERIISLFSQSENARLRQLLQDLHLGDLRPSQLLSQMKSLAGDKISAELLRTLWLQRLPIQMQQILSACKDELSDLASIADKVHEVSGFSEANAVSLPPADSVAELRNEIQQLRDEVQRLSLNRKEMSFPKKPRSRSASRTRAPVERHKPRNCWYHWRFGDRARKCVAPCNFSGNSSNHR
;
A
#
# COMPACT_ATOMS: atom_id res chain seq x y z
N MET A 1 -24.69 50.64 -55.39
CA MET A 1 -25.76 50.03 -54.57
C MET A 1 -25.24 48.69 -54.13
N ASP A 2 -24.38 48.73 -53.13
CA ASP A 2 -23.64 47.59 -52.62
C ASP A 2 -24.56 46.76 -51.73
N LYS A 3 -24.72 45.48 -52.09
CA LYS A 3 -25.50 44.53 -51.31
C LYS A 3 -24.63 44.04 -50.15
N GLU A 4 -24.95 44.51 -48.95
CA GLU A 4 -24.44 43.91 -47.71
C GLU A 4 -24.87 42.44 -47.63
N ILE A 5 -23.89 41.54 -47.69
CA ILE A 5 -24.06 40.14 -47.37
C ILE A 5 -24.04 40.04 -45.85
N LYS A 6 -25.23 39.97 -45.22
CA LYS A 6 -25.34 39.55 -43.81
C LYS A 6 -25.10 38.04 -43.75
N THR A 7 -23.86 37.66 -43.45
CA THR A 7 -23.53 36.31 -42.98
C THR A 7 -24.05 36.17 -41.55
N ASP A 8 -25.21 35.54 -41.40
CA ASP A 8 -25.66 34.99 -40.12
C ASP A 8 -24.72 33.84 -39.73
N PHE A 9 -23.80 34.12 -38.79
CA PHE A 9 -23.09 33.06 -38.09
C PHE A 9 -24.03 32.51 -37.01
N GLU A 10 -24.63 31.35 -37.25
CA GLU A 10 -25.32 30.59 -36.20
C GLU A 10 -24.30 30.15 -35.13
N ILE A 11 -24.18 30.94 -34.06
CA ILE A 11 -23.38 30.58 -32.89
C ILE A 11 -24.20 29.58 -32.07
N PHE A 12 -23.89 28.30 -32.21
CA PHE A 12 -24.40 27.26 -31.30
C PHE A 12 -23.87 27.54 -29.89
N ARG A 13 -24.72 28.10 -29.01
CA ARG A 13 -24.33 28.36 -27.62
C ARG A 13 -24.27 27.05 -26.85
N VAL A 14 -23.11 26.75 -26.29
CA VAL A 14 -22.93 25.58 -25.42
C VAL A 14 -23.68 25.85 -24.11
N ALA A 15 -24.51 24.90 -23.67
CA ALA A 15 -25.18 25.01 -22.38
C ALA A 15 -24.14 24.96 -21.25
N PHE A 16 -24.22 25.90 -20.31
CA PHE A 16 -23.36 25.90 -19.11
C PHE A 16 -23.66 24.66 -18.25
N ARG A 17 -22.66 23.79 -18.09
CA ARG A 17 -22.73 22.55 -17.30
C ARG A 17 -21.45 22.39 -16.49
N PRO A 18 -21.40 22.99 -15.29
CA PRO A 18 -20.20 23.00 -14.49
C PRO A 18 -19.87 21.56 -14.04
N PRO A 19 -18.59 21.13 -14.10
CA PRO A 19 -18.19 19.89 -13.48
C PRO A 19 -18.22 20.02 -11.94
N PRO A 20 -18.15 18.89 -11.21
CA PRO A 20 -17.93 18.92 -9.77
C PRO A 20 -16.71 19.79 -9.40
N PHE A 21 -16.78 20.49 -8.28
CA PHE A 21 -15.69 21.34 -7.80
C PHE A 21 -14.43 20.52 -7.47
N TRP A 22 -13.25 21.03 -7.85
CA TRP A 22 -11.96 20.37 -7.60
C TRP A 22 -11.28 21.00 -6.39
N GLU A 23 -11.50 20.43 -5.20
CA GLU A 23 -10.98 20.96 -3.93
C GLU A 23 -9.44 21.02 -3.88
N HIS A 24 -8.75 20.14 -4.60
CA HIS A 24 -7.29 20.09 -4.64
C HIS A 24 -6.65 20.94 -5.73
N ASP A 25 -7.45 21.47 -6.67
CA ASP A 25 -6.96 22.35 -7.74
C ASP A 25 -8.07 23.33 -8.19
N PRO A 26 -8.42 24.29 -7.32
CA PRO A 26 -9.49 25.24 -7.61
C PRO A 26 -9.15 26.17 -8.78
N GLU A 27 -7.87 26.48 -9.00
CA GLU A 27 -7.41 27.37 -10.07
C GLU A 27 -7.75 26.80 -11.45
N ILE A 28 -7.40 25.53 -11.70
CA ILE A 28 -7.72 24.89 -12.99
C ILE A 28 -9.23 24.70 -13.15
N TRP A 29 -9.96 24.41 -12.07
CA TRP A 29 -11.42 24.33 -12.13
C TRP A 29 -12.04 25.65 -12.59
N PHE A 30 -11.55 26.80 -12.10
CA PHE A 30 -12.00 28.11 -12.56
C PHE A 30 -11.66 28.38 -14.04
N VAL A 31 -10.49 27.98 -14.51
CA VAL A 31 -10.14 28.08 -15.95
C VAL A 31 -11.14 27.29 -16.81
N HIS A 32 -11.53 26.10 -16.34
CA HIS A 32 -12.48 25.25 -17.04
C HIS A 32 -13.89 25.87 -17.12
N ILE A 33 -14.44 26.38 -16.00
CA ILE A 33 -15.77 27.00 -16.03
C ILE A 33 -15.77 28.32 -16.81
N GLU A 34 -14.68 29.09 -16.79
CA GLU A 34 -14.56 30.35 -17.55
C GLU A 34 -14.52 30.10 -19.07
N SER A 35 -13.95 28.96 -19.47
CA SER A 35 -14.02 28.49 -20.86
C SER A 35 -15.48 28.15 -21.24
N GLN A 36 -16.25 27.55 -20.34
CA GLN A 36 -17.68 27.31 -20.58
C GLN A 36 -18.50 28.60 -20.62
N PHE A 37 -18.23 29.56 -19.74
CA PHE A 37 -18.87 30.87 -19.79
C PHE A 37 -18.65 31.54 -21.15
N SER A 38 -17.41 31.53 -21.62
CA SER A 38 -17.04 32.04 -22.94
C SER A 38 -17.80 31.32 -24.06
N GLY A 39 -17.86 29.99 -24.04
CA GLY A 39 -18.59 29.19 -25.04
C GLY A 39 -20.12 29.35 -24.99
N ALA A 40 -20.68 29.70 -23.83
CA ALA A 40 -22.10 29.97 -23.64
C ALA A 40 -22.49 31.43 -23.94
N GLY A 41 -21.51 32.31 -24.19
CA GLY A 41 -21.73 33.76 -24.33
C GLY A 41 -22.06 34.47 -23.01
N ILE A 42 -21.68 33.87 -21.87
CA ILE A 42 -21.85 34.46 -20.53
C ILE A 42 -20.64 35.36 -20.26
N SER A 43 -20.79 36.66 -20.55
CA SER A 43 -19.72 37.66 -20.35
C SER A 43 -19.93 38.51 -19.10
N GLU A 44 -21.19 38.80 -18.75
CA GLU A 44 -21.57 39.68 -17.64
C GLU A 44 -21.23 39.08 -16.27
N ASP A 45 -20.59 39.89 -15.42
CA ASP A 45 -20.15 39.49 -14.07
C ASP A 45 -21.30 38.97 -13.20
N SER A 46 -22.44 39.67 -13.21
CA SER A 46 -23.66 39.25 -12.49
C SER A 46 -24.14 37.86 -12.94
N THR A 47 -24.19 37.62 -14.25
CA THR A 47 -24.59 36.32 -14.78
C THR A 47 -23.59 35.22 -14.42
N LYS A 48 -22.28 35.50 -14.46
CA LYS A 48 -21.24 34.56 -13.99
C LYS A 48 -21.36 34.26 -12.51
N TYR A 49 -21.63 35.27 -11.68
CA TYR A 49 -21.83 35.12 -10.25
C TYR A 49 -23.01 34.18 -9.95
N HIS A 50 -24.18 34.44 -10.55
CA HIS A 50 -25.36 33.61 -10.34
C HIS A 50 -25.17 32.18 -10.88
N ALA A 51 -24.54 32.03 -12.03
CA ALA A 51 -24.19 30.72 -12.58
C ALA A 51 -23.24 29.95 -11.65
N LEU A 52 -22.23 30.63 -11.09
CA LEU A 52 -21.29 30.04 -10.13
C LEU A 52 -21.98 29.63 -8.82
N VAL A 53 -22.84 30.50 -8.25
CA VAL A 53 -23.62 30.17 -7.04
C VAL A 53 -24.52 28.98 -7.28
N SER A 54 -25.09 28.84 -8.48
CA SER A 54 -25.92 27.67 -8.84
C SER A 54 -25.10 26.39 -9.08
N ALA A 55 -23.81 26.53 -9.39
CA ALA A 55 -22.90 25.42 -9.70
C ALA A 55 -22.29 24.77 -8.45
N LEU A 56 -22.06 25.56 -7.41
CA LEU A 56 -21.32 25.15 -6.22
C LEU A 56 -22.24 24.48 -5.18
N ASP A 57 -21.68 23.52 -4.44
CA ASP A 57 -22.40 22.87 -3.36
C ASP A 57 -22.54 23.77 -2.12
N SER A 58 -23.48 23.42 -1.24
CA SER A 58 -23.77 24.18 -0.02
C SER A 58 -22.58 24.29 0.93
N ARG A 59 -21.68 23.30 0.92
CA ARG A 59 -20.50 23.25 1.79
C ARG A 59 -19.43 24.25 1.34
N ILE A 60 -19.25 24.43 0.03
CA ILE A 60 -18.35 25.46 -0.53
C ILE A 60 -18.95 26.84 -0.32
N LEU A 61 -20.24 27.02 -0.63
CA LEU A 61 -20.94 28.30 -0.44
C LEU A 61 -20.95 28.75 1.02
N SER A 62 -21.06 27.81 1.97
CA SER A 62 -21.01 28.12 3.41
C SER A 62 -19.67 28.71 3.84
N GLN A 63 -18.56 28.34 3.20
CA GLN A 63 -17.23 28.87 3.52
C GLN A 63 -17.00 30.29 2.97
N ALA A 64 -17.75 30.68 1.93
CA ALA A 64 -17.74 32.03 1.34
C ALA A 64 -19.05 32.81 1.63
N ARG A 65 -19.72 32.50 2.75
CA ARG A 65 -21.05 33.02 3.11
C ARG A 65 -21.13 34.55 3.12
N ASP A 66 -20.06 35.21 3.53
CA ASP A 66 -19.93 36.67 3.59
C ASP A 66 -20.13 37.30 2.20
N ILE A 67 -19.51 36.73 1.16
CA ILE A 67 -19.65 37.21 -0.22
C ILE A 67 -20.99 36.76 -0.82
N VAL A 68 -21.44 35.53 -0.52
CA VAL A 68 -22.68 34.99 -1.09
C VAL A 68 -23.92 35.77 -0.61
N LEU A 69 -23.95 36.16 0.67
CA LEU A 69 -25.09 36.90 1.25
C LEU A 69 -25.02 38.42 1.03
N ALA A 70 -23.81 38.96 0.90
CA ALA A 70 -23.58 40.38 0.66
C ALA A 70 -22.60 40.56 -0.51
N PRO A 71 -23.02 40.24 -1.75
CA PRO A 71 -22.15 40.37 -2.90
C PRO A 71 -21.74 41.83 -3.12
N PRO A 72 -20.45 42.09 -3.45
CA PRO A 72 -19.99 43.40 -3.88
C PRO A 72 -20.81 43.94 -5.05
N ARG A 73 -20.92 45.27 -5.16
CA ARG A 73 -21.69 45.92 -6.26
C ARG A 73 -21.06 45.68 -7.62
N ASP A 74 -19.74 45.67 -7.67
CA ASP A 74 -18.95 45.45 -8.88
C ASP A 74 -18.04 44.23 -8.65
N ASN A 75 -17.79 43.45 -9.71
CA ASN A 75 -16.89 42.30 -9.69
C ASN A 75 -17.27 41.22 -8.65
N ALA A 76 -18.56 40.95 -8.47
CA ALA A 76 -19.07 39.96 -7.51
C ALA A 76 -18.56 38.55 -7.85
N TYR A 77 -18.50 38.20 -9.14
CA TYR A 77 -17.92 36.93 -9.56
C TYR A 77 -16.44 36.84 -9.21
N THR A 78 -15.66 37.89 -9.53
CA THR A 78 -14.22 37.93 -9.23
C THR A 78 -13.96 37.81 -7.73
N ALA A 79 -14.71 38.54 -6.89
CA ALA A 79 -14.59 38.46 -5.44
C ALA A 79 -14.90 37.05 -4.91
N LEU A 80 -15.96 36.41 -5.41
CA LEU A 80 -16.32 35.05 -5.01
C LEU A 80 -15.26 34.03 -5.49
N LYS A 81 -14.76 34.17 -6.72
CA LYS A 81 -13.67 33.34 -7.28
C LYS A 81 -12.41 33.44 -6.42
N GLU A 82 -11.93 34.64 -6.15
CA GLU A 82 -10.73 34.88 -5.33
C GLU A 82 -10.89 34.32 -3.93
N ARG A 83 -12.07 34.48 -3.32
CA ARG A 83 -12.36 33.93 -1.99
C ARG A 83 -12.31 32.41 -1.98
N ILE A 84 -12.93 31.75 -2.96
CA ILE A 84 -12.91 30.28 -3.05
C ILE A 84 -11.48 29.79 -3.32
N ILE A 85 -10.75 30.39 -4.25
CA ILE A 85 -9.34 30.03 -4.48
C ILE A 85 -8.53 30.21 -3.19
N SER A 86 -8.70 31.32 -2.46
CA SER A 86 -8.00 31.55 -1.20
C SER A 86 -8.33 30.52 -0.11
N LEU A 87 -9.56 29.98 -0.07
CA LEU A 87 -9.98 29.00 0.93
C LEU A 87 -9.43 27.60 0.65
N PHE A 88 -9.35 27.21 -0.62
CA PHE A 88 -8.99 25.85 -1.03
C PHE A 88 -7.57 25.74 -1.61
N SER A 89 -6.89 26.85 -1.87
CA SER A 89 -5.50 26.84 -2.31
C SER A 89 -4.60 26.26 -1.22
N GLN A 90 -3.65 25.44 -1.65
CA GLN A 90 -2.64 24.91 -0.76
C GLN A 90 -1.74 26.05 -0.28
N SER A 91 -1.49 26.12 1.04
CA SER A 91 -0.59 27.14 1.60
C SER A 91 0.78 27.11 0.93
N GLU A 92 1.43 28.28 0.80
CA GLU A 92 2.71 28.39 0.13
C GLU A 92 3.79 27.48 0.75
N ASN A 93 3.82 27.39 2.08
CA ASN A 93 4.73 26.50 2.80
C ASN A 93 4.47 25.03 2.50
N ALA A 94 3.21 24.62 2.34
CA ALA A 94 2.86 23.25 1.97
C ALA A 94 3.27 22.94 0.52
N ARG A 95 3.05 23.87 -0.43
CA ARG A 95 3.54 23.74 -1.82
C ARG A 95 5.06 23.59 -1.86
N LEU A 96 5.78 24.42 -1.09
CA LEU A 96 7.24 24.37 -1.03
C LEU A 96 7.74 23.08 -0.39
N ARG A 97 7.12 22.61 0.70
CA ARG A 97 7.46 21.32 1.31
C ARG A 97 7.23 20.17 0.35
N GLN A 98 6.08 20.14 -0.33
CA GLN A 98 5.79 19.13 -1.33
C GLN A 98 6.82 19.16 -2.47
N LEU A 99 7.17 20.36 -2.94
CA LEU A 99 8.19 20.54 -3.96
C LEU A 99 9.58 20.13 -3.50
N LEU A 100 9.95 20.25 -2.23
CA LEU A 100 11.32 19.94 -1.75
C LEU A 100 11.47 18.51 -1.22
N GLN A 101 10.42 17.95 -0.63
CA GLN A 101 10.50 16.71 0.15
C GLN A 101 9.62 15.59 -0.38
N ASP A 102 8.38 15.88 -0.79
CA ASP A 102 7.40 14.81 -1.03
C ASP A 102 7.36 14.34 -2.48
N LEU A 103 7.76 15.19 -3.42
CA LEU A 103 7.69 14.90 -4.85
C LEU A 103 8.92 14.12 -5.34
N HIS A 104 8.70 12.91 -5.84
CA HIS A 104 9.73 11.99 -6.33
C HIS A 104 9.36 11.46 -7.72
N LEU A 105 10.33 10.90 -8.45
CA LEU A 105 10.09 10.34 -9.79
C LEU A 105 9.08 9.17 -9.75
N GLY A 106 9.31 8.14 -8.92
CA GLY A 106 8.43 6.97 -8.83
C GLY A 106 8.12 6.38 -10.22
N ASP A 107 6.84 6.19 -10.53
CA ASP A 107 6.34 5.73 -11.84
C ASP A 107 6.09 6.87 -12.85
N LEU A 108 6.36 8.12 -12.46
CA LEU A 108 6.18 9.27 -13.33
C LEU A 108 7.27 9.31 -14.39
N ARG A 109 6.91 9.75 -15.58
CA ARG A 109 7.91 10.14 -16.58
C ARG A 109 8.68 11.38 -16.10
N PRO A 110 9.97 11.51 -16.41
CA PRO A 110 10.76 12.70 -16.09
C PRO A 110 10.09 14.02 -16.51
N SER A 111 9.42 14.07 -17.67
CA SER A 111 8.66 15.25 -18.11
C SER A 111 7.44 15.56 -17.25
N GLN A 112 6.72 14.52 -16.79
CA GLN A 112 5.58 14.68 -15.89
C GLN A 112 6.03 15.19 -14.53
N LEU A 113 7.13 14.63 -13.99
CA LEU A 113 7.76 15.13 -12.77
C LEU A 113 8.13 16.61 -12.91
N LEU A 114 8.75 17.00 -14.04
CA LEU A 114 9.10 18.40 -14.28
C LEU A 114 7.87 19.31 -14.31
N SER A 115 6.79 18.87 -14.95
CA SER A 115 5.53 19.63 -15.04
C SER A 115 4.94 19.87 -13.65
N GLN A 116 4.90 18.85 -12.80
CA GLN A 116 4.45 18.98 -11.40
C GLN A 116 5.39 19.87 -10.58
N MET A 117 6.70 19.78 -10.79
CA MET A 117 7.65 20.67 -10.12
C MET A 117 7.44 22.14 -10.52
N LYS A 118 7.19 22.42 -11.81
CA LYS A 118 6.86 23.76 -12.30
C LYS A 118 5.55 24.29 -11.69
N SER A 119 4.50 23.47 -11.62
CA SER A 119 3.22 23.91 -11.04
C SER A 119 3.34 24.21 -9.55
N LEU A 120 4.10 23.44 -8.78
CA LEU A 120 4.33 23.71 -7.36
C LEU A 120 5.24 24.92 -7.13
N ALA A 121 6.27 25.10 -7.97
CA ALA A 121 7.22 26.20 -7.88
C ALA A 121 6.58 27.57 -8.17
N GLY A 122 5.70 27.63 -9.18
CA GLY A 122 5.22 28.90 -9.73
C GLY A 122 6.38 29.82 -10.13
N ASP A 123 6.22 31.12 -9.91
CA ASP A 123 7.24 32.13 -10.23
C ASP A 123 8.31 32.31 -9.13
N LYS A 124 8.28 31.50 -8.06
CA LYS A 124 9.11 31.71 -6.87
C LYS A 124 10.51 31.08 -6.95
N ILE A 125 10.70 30.13 -7.87
CA ILE A 125 11.95 29.38 -8.00
C ILE A 125 12.53 29.63 -9.38
N SER A 126 13.82 29.98 -9.42
CA SER A 126 14.51 30.21 -10.69
C SER A 126 14.56 28.94 -11.53
N ALA A 127 14.54 29.10 -12.85
CA ALA A 127 14.64 27.97 -13.78
C ALA A 127 15.90 27.11 -13.52
N GLU A 128 17.01 27.75 -13.14
CA GLU A 128 18.27 27.08 -12.82
C GLU A 128 18.19 26.23 -11.54
N LEU A 129 17.55 26.75 -10.49
CA LEU A 129 17.33 26.00 -9.26
C LEU A 129 16.34 24.86 -9.49
N LEU A 130 15.27 25.11 -10.25
CA LEU A 130 14.28 24.09 -10.61
C LEU A 130 14.94 22.95 -11.41
N ARG A 131 15.81 23.30 -12.37
CA ARG A 131 16.62 22.33 -13.13
C ARG A 131 17.47 21.48 -12.20
N THR A 132 18.18 22.11 -11.27
CA THR A 132 19.04 21.40 -10.31
C THR A 132 18.25 20.42 -9.46
N LEU A 133 17.12 20.88 -8.89
CA LEU A 133 16.23 20.03 -8.08
C LEU A 133 15.63 18.88 -8.90
N TRP A 134 15.24 19.14 -10.14
CA TRP A 134 14.68 18.12 -11.01
C TRP A 134 15.73 17.05 -11.35
N LEU A 135 16.95 17.44 -11.73
CA LEU A 135 18.04 16.50 -11.98
C LEU A 135 18.34 15.64 -10.76
N GLN A 136 18.40 16.23 -9.56
CA GLN A 136 18.65 15.48 -8.30
C GLN A 136 17.62 14.38 -8.01
N ARG A 137 16.43 14.44 -8.63
CA ARG A 137 15.34 13.46 -8.46
C ARG A 137 15.34 12.34 -9.48
N LEU A 138 16.21 12.42 -10.48
CA LEU A 138 16.35 11.39 -11.52
C LEU A 138 17.38 10.33 -11.09
N PRO A 139 17.31 9.11 -11.64
CA PRO A 139 18.35 8.11 -11.46
C PRO A 139 19.73 8.61 -11.93
N ILE A 140 20.81 8.16 -11.28
CA ILE A 140 22.17 8.66 -11.49
C ILE A 140 22.63 8.54 -12.96
N GLN A 141 22.23 7.48 -13.65
CA GLN A 141 22.56 7.24 -15.05
C GLN A 141 21.96 8.33 -15.95
N MET A 142 20.73 8.75 -15.64
CA MET A 142 20.04 9.82 -16.36
C MET A 142 20.65 11.18 -16.05
N GLN A 143 21.02 11.43 -14.79
CA GLN A 143 21.74 12.65 -14.40
C GLN A 143 23.05 12.80 -15.18
N GLN A 144 23.82 11.72 -15.33
CA GLN A 144 25.08 11.73 -16.06
C GLN A 144 24.89 12.14 -17.53
N ILE A 145 23.89 11.56 -18.20
CA ILE A 145 23.57 11.88 -19.60
C ILE A 145 23.13 13.34 -19.73
N LEU A 146 22.19 13.78 -18.88
CA LEU A 146 21.58 15.11 -18.98
C LEU A 146 22.49 16.24 -18.52
N SER A 147 23.44 15.97 -17.61
CA SER A 147 24.39 16.98 -17.11
C SER A 147 25.31 17.55 -18.20
N ALA A 148 25.55 16.79 -19.27
CA ALA A 148 26.34 17.23 -20.41
C ALA A 148 25.55 18.08 -21.42
N CYS A 149 24.21 18.05 -21.34
CA CYS A 149 23.33 18.74 -22.26
C CYS A 149 23.06 20.19 -21.81
N LYS A 150 23.22 21.16 -22.72
CA LYS A 150 22.98 22.59 -22.47
C LYS A 150 21.60 23.06 -22.91
N ASP A 151 20.72 22.13 -23.26
CA ASP A 151 19.39 22.43 -23.77
C ASP A 151 18.47 23.01 -22.68
N GLU A 152 17.36 23.59 -23.12
CA GLU A 152 16.31 24.07 -22.23
C GLU A 152 15.72 22.92 -21.41
N LEU A 153 15.20 23.25 -20.23
CA LEU A 153 14.71 22.24 -19.28
C LEU A 153 13.56 21.37 -19.86
N SER A 154 12.75 21.91 -20.77
CA SER A 154 11.73 21.16 -21.51
C SER A 154 12.30 20.13 -22.48
N ASP A 155 13.38 20.48 -23.18
CA ASP A 155 14.03 19.58 -24.13
C ASP A 155 14.74 18.45 -23.40
N LEU A 156 15.37 18.77 -22.27
CA LEU A 156 15.97 17.77 -21.39
C LEU A 156 14.96 16.79 -20.82
N ALA A 157 13.77 17.27 -20.43
CA ALA A 157 12.69 16.39 -20.02
C ALA A 157 12.27 15.43 -21.15
N SER A 158 12.25 15.89 -22.40
CA SER A 158 11.94 15.04 -23.56
C SER A 158 13.03 14.01 -23.84
N ILE A 159 14.31 14.37 -23.65
CA ILE A 159 15.44 13.43 -23.74
C ILE A 159 15.38 12.41 -22.58
N ALA A 160 15.10 12.89 -21.38
CA ALA A 160 14.97 12.07 -20.17
C ALA A 160 13.86 11.03 -20.30
N ASP A 161 12.72 11.40 -20.89
CA ASP A 161 11.63 10.46 -21.19
C ASP A 161 12.09 9.32 -22.11
N LYS A 162 12.87 9.63 -23.15
CA LYS A 162 13.44 8.59 -24.04
C LYS A 162 14.41 7.67 -23.30
N VAL A 163 15.26 8.25 -22.45
CA VAL A 163 16.18 7.46 -21.60
C VAL A 163 15.38 6.58 -20.63
N HIS A 164 14.30 7.11 -20.06
CA HIS A 164 13.42 6.39 -19.15
C HIS A 164 12.69 5.22 -19.82
N GLU A 165 12.19 5.39 -21.05
CA GLU A 165 11.56 4.31 -21.84
C GLU A 165 12.55 3.18 -22.18
N VAL A 166 13.80 3.52 -22.52
CA VAL A 166 14.85 2.52 -22.80
C VAL A 166 15.32 1.83 -21.52
N SER A 167 15.39 2.57 -20.40
CA SER A 167 15.83 2.04 -19.11
C SER A 167 14.77 1.16 -18.45
N GLY A 168 13.48 1.39 -18.72
CA GLY A 168 12.38 0.51 -18.29
C GLY A 168 12.43 -0.90 -18.89
N PHE A 169 13.18 -1.10 -19.99
CA PHE A 169 13.51 -2.44 -20.51
C PHE A 169 14.72 -3.09 -19.81
N SER A 170 15.46 -2.34 -18.98
CA SER A 170 16.70 -2.80 -18.33
C SER A 170 16.52 -3.23 -16.87
N GLU A 171 15.31 -3.15 -16.29
CA GLU A 171 15.05 -3.74 -14.97
C GLU A 171 14.93 -5.27 -15.03
N ALA A 172 14.78 -5.87 -16.21
CA ALA A 172 14.81 -7.33 -16.38
C ALA A 172 16.24 -7.93 -16.35
N ASN A 173 17.31 -7.13 -16.37
CA ASN A 173 18.68 -7.66 -16.44
C ASN A 173 19.71 -6.98 -15.53
N ALA A 174 19.33 -6.01 -14.70
CA ALA A 174 20.20 -5.53 -13.64
C ALA A 174 20.08 -6.45 -12.42
N VAL A 175 20.63 -7.68 -12.51
CA VAL A 175 21.22 -8.29 -11.32
C VAL A 175 22.35 -7.35 -10.93
N SER A 176 22.05 -6.37 -10.08
CA SER A 176 23.08 -5.73 -9.29
C SER A 176 23.67 -6.86 -8.48
N LEU A 177 24.77 -7.45 -8.98
CA LEU A 177 25.54 -8.42 -8.23
C LEU A 177 25.75 -7.76 -6.87
N PRO A 178 25.21 -8.32 -5.78
CA PRO A 178 25.57 -7.83 -4.47
C PRO A 178 27.10 -7.90 -4.42
N PRO A 179 27.78 -6.98 -3.69
CA PRO A 179 29.20 -7.11 -3.42
C PRO A 179 29.48 -8.59 -3.13
N ALA A 180 30.51 -9.18 -3.74
CA ALA A 180 30.78 -10.61 -3.60
C ALA A 180 30.77 -11.06 -2.12
N ASP A 181 31.14 -10.13 -1.24
CA ASP A 181 31.08 -10.22 0.21
C ASP A 181 29.66 -10.40 0.76
N SER A 182 28.65 -9.68 0.26
CA SER A 182 27.25 -9.83 0.71
C SER A 182 26.64 -11.17 0.32
N VAL A 183 26.99 -11.70 -0.87
CA VAL A 183 26.56 -13.04 -1.28
C VAL A 183 27.28 -14.11 -0.46
N ALA A 184 28.56 -13.90 -0.15
CA ALA A 184 29.33 -14.80 0.71
C ALA A 184 28.81 -14.79 2.16
N GLU A 185 28.46 -13.62 2.70
CA GLU A 185 27.84 -13.44 4.02
C GLU A 185 26.48 -14.12 4.09
N LEU A 186 25.59 -13.88 3.12
CA LEU A 186 24.29 -14.56 3.05
C LEU A 186 24.44 -16.07 2.87
N ARG A 187 25.42 -16.54 2.11
CA ARG A 187 25.71 -17.98 1.99
C ARG A 187 26.19 -18.58 3.31
N ASN A 188 27.04 -17.86 4.04
CA ASN A 188 27.48 -18.28 5.37
C ASN A 188 26.33 -18.29 6.37
N GLU A 189 25.46 -17.28 6.34
CA GLU A 189 24.30 -17.18 7.22
C GLU A 189 23.27 -18.28 6.92
N ILE A 190 23.03 -18.59 5.64
CA ILE A 190 22.21 -19.73 5.21
C ILE A 190 22.84 -21.06 5.66
N GLN A 191 24.16 -21.19 5.59
CA GLN A 191 24.85 -22.41 6.04
C GLN A 191 24.75 -22.57 7.56
N GLN A 192 24.90 -21.47 8.31
CA GLN A 192 24.78 -21.45 9.76
C GLN A 192 23.36 -21.77 10.22
N LEU A 193 22.33 -21.23 9.54
CA LEU A 193 20.93 -21.57 9.77
C LEU A 193 20.63 -23.04 9.43
N ARG A 194 21.22 -23.60 8.37
CA ARG A 194 21.09 -25.02 8.04
C ARG A 194 21.68 -25.92 9.12
N ASP A 195 22.86 -25.59 9.61
CA ASP A 195 23.52 -26.34 10.68
C ASP A 195 22.74 -26.26 12.00
N GLU A 196 22.15 -25.10 12.30
CA GLU A 196 21.31 -24.90 13.48
C GLU A 196 19.99 -25.69 13.39
N VAL A 197 19.32 -25.67 12.23
CA VAL A 197 18.13 -26.49 11.96
C VAL A 197 18.47 -27.98 12.06
N GLN A 198 19.63 -28.41 11.58
CA GLN A 198 20.08 -29.79 11.69
C GLN A 198 20.34 -30.18 13.15
N ARG A 199 21.00 -29.31 13.94
CA ARG A 199 21.19 -29.51 15.39
C ARG A 199 19.88 -29.58 16.14
N LEU A 200 18.93 -28.68 15.89
CA LEU A 200 17.60 -28.70 16.50
C LEU A 200 16.83 -29.98 16.12
N SER A 201 16.98 -30.45 14.89
CA SER A 201 16.37 -31.71 14.42
C SER A 201 16.97 -32.94 15.09
N LEU A 202 18.27 -32.94 15.37
CA LEU A 202 18.96 -34.01 16.10
C LEU A 202 18.62 -33.97 17.60
N ASN A 203 18.56 -32.79 18.21
CA ASN A 203 18.19 -32.60 19.61
C ASN A 203 16.73 -33.05 19.87
N ARG A 204 15.84 -32.87 18.88
CA ARG A 204 14.47 -33.41 18.91
C ARG A 204 14.41 -34.94 18.87
N LYS A 205 15.40 -35.61 18.26
CA LYS A 205 15.53 -37.09 18.29
C LYS A 205 16.12 -37.57 19.61
N GLU A 206 17.01 -36.81 20.26
CA GLU A 206 17.59 -37.14 21.57
C GLU A 206 16.61 -36.89 22.74
N MET A 207 15.70 -35.91 22.60
CA MET A 207 14.58 -35.69 23.54
C MET A 207 13.47 -36.76 23.42
N SER A 208 13.60 -37.72 22.52
CA SER A 208 12.81 -38.97 22.55
C SER A 208 13.38 -39.87 23.64
N PHE A 209 13.00 -39.59 24.89
CA PHE A 209 13.42 -40.31 26.10
C PHE A 209 13.49 -41.83 25.90
N PRO A 210 14.61 -42.48 26.22
CA PRO A 210 14.61 -43.92 26.41
C PRO A 210 13.75 -44.24 27.63
N LYS A 211 12.69 -45.04 27.45
CA LYS A 211 11.95 -45.68 28.55
C LYS A 211 12.93 -46.55 29.34
N LYS A 212 13.61 -45.99 30.34
CA LYS A 212 14.39 -46.78 31.30
C LYS A 212 13.46 -47.34 32.38
N PRO A 213 13.56 -48.64 32.69
CA PRO A 213 12.76 -49.29 33.71
C PRO A 213 13.22 -48.84 35.11
N ARG A 214 12.26 -48.59 36.00
CA ARG A 214 12.54 -48.34 37.42
C ARG A 214 13.17 -49.59 38.02
N SER A 215 14.43 -49.51 38.45
CA SER A 215 15.04 -50.50 39.31
C SER A 215 14.37 -50.49 40.68
N ARG A 216 13.99 -51.67 41.19
CA ARG A 216 13.93 -51.92 42.63
C ARG A 216 14.92 -53.04 42.93
N SER A 217 16.01 -52.66 43.59
CA SER A 217 17.03 -53.55 44.10
C SER A 217 16.52 -54.35 45.31
N ALA A 218 16.82 -55.64 45.24
CA ALA A 218 17.46 -56.47 46.27
C ALA A 218 16.71 -56.85 47.56
N SER A 219 16.68 -58.18 47.72
CA SER A 219 16.86 -58.97 48.96
C SER A 219 15.62 -59.33 49.79
N ARG A 220 15.14 -60.56 49.58
CA ARG A 220 15.38 -61.64 50.55
C ARG A 220 15.12 -63.01 49.95
N THR A 221 16.16 -63.83 50.04
CA THR A 221 16.22 -65.26 49.80
C THR A 221 15.21 -66.04 50.65
N ARG A 222 14.47 -66.93 50.00
CA ARG A 222 14.19 -68.30 50.46
C ARG A 222 13.67 -69.11 49.27
N ALA A 223 14.54 -69.96 48.72
CA ALA A 223 14.10 -71.23 48.15
C ALA A 223 13.57 -72.13 49.31
N PRO A 224 12.89 -73.26 49.07
CA PRO A 224 12.54 -73.90 47.79
C PRO A 224 11.02 -74.18 47.71
N VAL A 225 10.57 -74.91 46.69
CA VAL A 225 9.53 -75.98 46.72
C VAL A 225 8.84 -76.05 45.35
N GLU A 226 9.10 -77.15 44.64
CA GLU A 226 8.22 -77.67 43.59
C GLU A 226 6.77 -77.59 44.07
N ARG A 227 5.81 -77.14 43.24
CA ARG A 227 4.50 -77.81 43.07
C ARG A 227 3.50 -77.00 42.25
N HIS A 228 2.92 -77.75 41.31
CA HIS A 228 1.55 -77.64 40.78
C HIS A 228 1.16 -76.42 39.94
N LYS A 229 0.94 -76.69 38.65
CA LYS A 229 0.05 -75.94 37.76
C LYS A 229 -1.16 -75.42 38.55
N PRO A 230 -1.47 -74.11 38.53
CA PRO A 230 -2.61 -73.60 39.26
C PRO A 230 -3.88 -74.25 38.70
N ARG A 231 -4.50 -75.13 39.50
CA ARG A 231 -5.74 -75.82 39.15
C ARG A 231 -6.96 -74.89 39.16
N ASN A 232 -6.78 -73.58 39.39
CA ASN A 232 -7.84 -72.58 39.47
C ASN A 232 -7.63 -71.50 38.39
N CYS A 233 -8.72 -71.08 37.75
CA CYS A 233 -8.65 -70.07 36.69
C CYS A 233 -8.23 -68.70 37.24
N TRP A 234 -7.75 -67.83 36.33
CA TRP A 234 -7.24 -66.50 36.68
C TRP A 234 -8.18 -65.67 37.58
N TYR A 235 -9.49 -65.75 37.36
CA TYR A 235 -10.48 -65.05 38.19
C TYR A 235 -10.46 -65.51 39.66
N HIS A 236 -10.37 -66.82 39.93
CA HIS A 236 -10.27 -67.33 41.30
C HIS A 236 -8.87 -67.18 41.88
N TRP A 237 -7.82 -67.15 41.05
CA TRP A 237 -6.49 -66.80 41.53
C TRP A 237 -6.41 -65.34 42.02
N ARG A 238 -7.09 -64.42 41.33
CA ARG A 238 -7.04 -62.99 41.65
C ARG A 238 -8.08 -62.54 42.69
N PHE A 239 -9.28 -63.12 42.66
CA PHE A 239 -10.42 -62.65 43.46
C PHE A 239 -10.95 -63.68 44.46
N GLY A 240 -10.42 -64.91 44.48
CA GLY A 240 -10.84 -65.96 45.40
C GLY A 240 -12.33 -66.30 45.30
N ASP A 241 -12.95 -66.57 46.44
CA ASP A 241 -14.38 -66.84 46.64
C ASP A 241 -15.33 -65.71 46.23
N ARG A 242 -14.81 -64.48 46.04
CA ARG A 242 -15.58 -63.34 45.54
C ARG A 242 -15.62 -63.25 44.01
N ALA A 243 -14.98 -64.19 43.30
CA ALA A 243 -15.00 -64.21 41.85
C ALA A 243 -16.41 -64.49 41.34
N ARG A 244 -16.97 -63.56 40.56
CA ARG A 244 -18.32 -63.71 39.97
C ARG A 244 -18.35 -64.52 38.68
N LYS A 245 -17.19 -64.96 38.20
CA LYS A 245 -17.03 -65.73 36.95
C LYS A 245 -16.01 -66.84 37.14
N CYS A 246 -16.36 -68.02 36.67
CA CYS A 246 -15.49 -69.20 36.62
C CYS A 246 -15.29 -69.63 35.16
N VAL A 247 -14.07 -70.00 34.80
CA VAL A 247 -13.76 -70.58 33.48
C VAL A 247 -13.09 -71.93 33.69
N ALA A 248 -13.65 -72.98 33.09
CA ALA A 248 -13.10 -74.33 33.19
C ALA A 248 -11.85 -74.50 32.31
N PRO A 249 -10.89 -75.37 32.71
CA PRO A 249 -10.89 -76.20 33.91
C PRO A 249 -10.43 -75.43 35.15
N CYS A 250 -11.29 -75.38 36.17
CA CYS A 250 -11.02 -74.72 37.45
C CYS A 250 -11.55 -75.62 38.58
N ASN A 251 -10.70 -76.00 39.52
CA ASN A 251 -11.02 -76.85 40.67
C ASN A 251 -11.60 -76.06 41.85
N PHE A 252 -11.82 -74.75 41.70
CA PHE A 252 -12.39 -73.92 42.74
C PHE A 252 -13.88 -74.24 42.93
N SER A 253 -14.21 -74.87 44.06
CA SER A 253 -15.57 -75.24 44.45
C SER A 253 -16.29 -74.00 44.98
N GLY A 254 -17.29 -73.49 44.26
CA GLY A 254 -18.07 -72.33 44.74
C GLY A 254 -18.51 -71.31 43.71
N ASN A 255 -18.49 -71.62 42.42
CA ASN A 255 -19.14 -70.76 41.41
C ASN A 255 -20.27 -71.53 40.73
N SER A 256 -21.35 -71.73 41.49
CA SER A 256 -22.60 -72.33 41.01
C SER A 256 -23.12 -71.47 39.85
N SER A 257 -22.96 -71.98 38.64
CA SER A 257 -23.54 -71.42 37.42
C SER A 257 -25.06 -71.49 37.50
N ASN A 258 -25.71 -70.44 38.02
CA ASN A 258 -27.14 -70.27 37.78
C ASN A 258 -27.31 -69.56 36.43
N HIS A 259 -27.38 -70.39 35.39
CA HIS A 259 -28.21 -70.12 34.24
C HIS A 259 -29.67 -70.08 34.69
N ARG A 260 -30.27 -68.90 34.67
CA ARG A 260 -31.61 -68.71 34.14
C ARG A 260 -31.78 -67.29 33.65
#